data_AF-A0A2M7NXX4-F1
#
_entry.id   AF-A0A2M7NXX4-F1
#
_cell.length_a   1.000
_cell.length_b   1.000
_cell.length_c   1.000
_cell.angle_alpha   90.00
_cell.angle_beta   90.00
_cell.angle_gamma   90.00
#
_symmetry.space_group_name_H-M   'P 1'
#
loop_
_entity.id
_entity.type
_entity.pdbx_description
1 polymer ?
#
loop_
_entity_poly.entity_id
_entity_poly.type
_entity_poly.pdbx_seq_one_letter_code
_entity_poly.pdbx_strand_id
1 'polypeptide(L)'
;MNILRGPKEYKKPVNAGLLFFSKTPESFFRGAIIEVIIYHDDIGDSLSEKILKGPLHIQLKAALEYLQNNVIREEVRKIKGKAEAERFYNYPYEAIEEALANAVYHKSYEMQNTIEINVRREKIEIISYPGPLPPIDNEMLKRNRIVVRNYRNRRIGDFLKELKFTEGRSTGIPKIRNAMKLNGSPLPVFETDADNNYFLTVLPIHKLSQKLSQAGTKPGLSFDQAAGQVPRKYPASTPQVTPQVTPQVRKLLRVVQEEMTRKEIQEALGLKDRFYLRESYIIPALKLELIEMTLPDKPKSRLQKYRLTKKGKRLLQQ
;
A
#
# COMPACT_ATOMS: atom_id res chain seq x y z
N MET A 1 -27.96 15.69 1.31
CA MET A 1 -27.01 14.68 0.76
C MET A 1 -27.53 14.11 -0.56
N ASN A 2 -26.81 14.31 -1.68
CA ASN A 2 -27.16 13.78 -3.00
C ASN A 2 -26.81 12.28 -3.14
N ILE A 3 -27.45 11.42 -2.35
CA ILE A 3 -27.24 9.95 -2.34
C ILE A 3 -28.15 9.20 -3.31
N LEU A 4 -29.22 9.84 -3.77
CA LEU A 4 -30.18 9.32 -4.73
C LEU A 4 -30.27 10.28 -5.92
N ARG A 5 -30.56 9.75 -7.11
CA ARG A 5 -30.86 10.51 -8.32
C ARG A 5 -32.06 9.88 -9.04
N GLY A 6 -32.75 10.68 -9.84
CA GLY A 6 -33.91 10.25 -10.62
C GLY A 6 -35.20 10.93 -10.16
N PRO A 7 -36.31 10.72 -10.89
CA PRO A 7 -37.61 11.27 -10.55
C PRO A 7 -38.13 10.66 -9.23
N LYS A 8 -39.17 11.26 -8.62
CA LYS A 8 -39.68 10.82 -7.30
C LYS A 8 -40.15 9.36 -7.34
N GLU A 9 -40.72 8.97 -8.48
CA GLU A 9 -41.29 7.66 -8.79
C GLU A 9 -40.21 6.60 -9.06
N TYR A 10 -38.97 7.02 -9.39
CA TYR A 10 -37.88 6.11 -9.76
C TYR A 10 -36.52 6.62 -9.25
N LYS A 11 -36.38 6.69 -7.92
CA LYS A 11 -35.10 7.04 -7.29
C LYS A 11 -34.12 5.87 -7.38
N LYS A 12 -32.89 6.16 -7.78
CA LYS A 12 -31.76 5.23 -7.83
C LYS A 12 -30.58 5.74 -7.02
N PRO A 13 -29.82 4.84 -6.37
CA PRO A 13 -28.62 5.24 -5.66
C PRO A 13 -27.56 5.73 -6.62
N VAL A 14 -26.81 6.75 -6.21
CA VAL A 14 -25.54 7.09 -6.86
C VAL A 14 -24.42 6.25 -6.26
N ASN A 15 -23.27 6.14 -6.96
CA ASN A 15 -22.12 5.35 -6.49
C ASN A 15 -21.70 5.70 -5.06
N ALA A 16 -21.63 6.99 -4.71
CA ALA A 16 -21.32 7.42 -3.34
C ALA A 16 -22.37 6.93 -2.32
N GLY A 17 -23.65 6.88 -2.71
CA GLY A 17 -24.72 6.31 -1.90
C GLY A 17 -24.49 4.81 -1.64
N LEU A 18 -24.12 4.05 -2.67
CA LEU A 18 -23.77 2.63 -2.51
C LEU A 18 -22.52 2.44 -1.64
N LEU A 19 -21.46 3.21 -1.89
CA LEU A 19 -20.19 3.12 -1.17
C LEU A 19 -20.31 3.41 0.33
N PHE A 20 -21.18 4.35 0.73
CA PHE A 20 -21.34 4.75 2.14
C PHE A 20 -22.55 4.12 2.83
N PHE A 21 -23.54 3.61 2.13
CA PHE A 21 -24.79 3.16 2.77
C PHE A 21 -25.23 1.74 2.36
N SER A 22 -24.51 1.07 1.46
CA SER A 22 -24.69 -0.38 1.25
C SER A 22 -23.97 -1.17 2.34
N LYS A 23 -24.57 -2.27 2.82
CA LYS A 23 -23.89 -3.20 3.73
C LYS A 23 -22.68 -3.89 3.10
N THR A 24 -22.67 -4.02 1.77
CA THR A 24 -21.63 -4.73 1.00
C THR A 24 -21.29 -3.96 -0.27
N PRO A 25 -20.69 -2.76 -0.19
CA PRO A 25 -20.33 -1.99 -1.40
C PRO A 25 -19.35 -2.74 -2.30
N GLU A 26 -18.55 -3.65 -1.76
CA GLU A 26 -17.61 -4.48 -2.50
C GLU A 26 -18.26 -5.42 -3.53
N SER A 27 -19.57 -5.70 -3.40
CA SER A 27 -20.30 -6.46 -4.43
C SER A 27 -20.52 -5.64 -5.71
N PHE A 28 -20.53 -4.31 -5.61
CA PHE A 28 -20.66 -3.38 -6.71
C PHE A 28 -19.29 -2.83 -7.15
N PHE A 29 -18.41 -2.56 -6.19
CA PHE A 29 -17.09 -1.98 -6.38
C PHE A 29 -16.05 -2.91 -5.79
N ARG A 30 -15.53 -3.88 -6.56
CA ARG A 30 -14.67 -4.96 -6.04
C ARG A 30 -13.45 -4.48 -5.24
N GLY A 31 -12.92 -3.30 -5.55
CA GLY A 31 -11.80 -2.68 -4.83
C GLY A 31 -12.20 -1.83 -3.62
N ALA A 32 -13.47 -1.76 -3.24
CA ALA A 32 -13.95 -1.05 -2.05
C ALA A 32 -13.66 -1.86 -0.78
N ILE A 33 -12.37 -2.11 -0.53
CA ILE A 33 -11.84 -2.92 0.56
C ILE A 33 -10.58 -2.23 1.09
N ILE A 34 -10.41 -2.21 2.41
CA ILE A 34 -9.15 -1.83 3.07
C ILE A 34 -8.53 -3.09 3.66
N GLU A 35 -7.25 -3.33 3.38
CA GLU A 35 -6.50 -4.49 3.84
C GLU A 35 -5.34 -4.01 4.72
N VAL A 36 -5.27 -4.51 5.96
CA VAL A 36 -4.14 -4.27 6.86
C VAL A 36 -3.28 -5.54 6.91
N ILE A 37 -2.01 -5.41 6.55
CA ILE A 37 -1.04 -6.49 6.49
C ILE A 37 0.07 -6.14 7.49
N ILE A 38 0.25 -6.96 8.52
CA ILE A 38 1.31 -6.80 9.52
C ILE A 38 2.36 -7.87 9.28
N TYR A 39 3.58 -7.46 8.97
CA TYR A 39 4.72 -8.34 8.79
C TYR A 39 5.45 -8.57 10.12
N HIS A 40 5.66 -9.84 10.47
CA HIS A 40 6.37 -10.24 11.70
C HIS A 40 7.83 -10.58 11.44
N ASP A 41 8.22 -10.67 10.17
CA ASP A 41 9.60 -10.86 9.73
C ASP A 41 9.93 -9.93 8.55
N ASP A 42 11.22 -9.81 8.24
CA ASP A 42 11.70 -8.96 7.16
C ASP A 42 11.55 -9.62 5.77
N ILE A 43 11.34 -10.93 5.72
CA ILE A 43 11.28 -11.75 4.50
C ILE A 43 9.84 -11.84 3.94
N GLY A 44 8.82 -11.66 4.79
CA GLY A 44 7.40 -11.71 4.44
C GLY A 44 6.75 -13.09 4.55
N ASP A 45 7.39 -14.03 5.25
CA ASP A 45 6.91 -15.40 5.42
C ASP A 45 5.89 -15.49 6.55
N SER A 46 6.05 -14.69 7.61
CA SER A 46 5.10 -14.54 8.70
C SER A 46 4.38 -13.18 8.61
N LEU A 47 3.06 -13.23 8.37
CA LEU A 47 2.22 -12.04 8.40
C LEU A 47 0.83 -12.33 8.98
N SER A 48 0.19 -11.27 9.46
CA SER A 48 -1.23 -11.26 9.81
C SER A 48 -1.97 -10.31 8.86
N GLU A 49 -3.11 -10.75 8.37
CA GLU A 49 -3.94 -9.98 7.44
C GLU A 49 -5.32 -9.70 8.05
N LYS A 50 -5.77 -8.46 7.93
CA LYS A 50 -7.12 -8.03 8.30
C LYS A 50 -7.78 -7.37 7.10
N ILE A 51 -8.77 -8.05 6.53
CA ILE A 51 -9.58 -7.54 5.41
C ILE A 51 -10.82 -6.85 5.98
N LEU A 52 -11.02 -5.58 5.64
CA LEU A 52 -12.12 -4.75 6.09
C LEU A 52 -13.05 -4.48 4.91
N LYS A 53 -14.34 -4.80 5.09
CA LYS A 53 -15.41 -4.69 4.08
C LYS A 53 -16.60 -3.90 4.65
N GLY A 54 -17.59 -3.60 3.82
CA GLY A 54 -18.77 -2.83 4.22
C GLY A 54 -18.67 -1.35 3.86
N PRO A 55 -19.50 -0.46 4.40
CA PRO A 55 -19.45 0.96 4.06
C PRO A 55 -18.07 1.61 4.25
N LEU A 56 -17.66 2.52 3.36
CA LEU A 56 -16.31 3.12 3.40
C LEU A 56 -15.95 3.76 4.75
N HIS A 57 -16.88 4.48 5.37
CA HIS A 57 -16.65 5.11 6.67
C HIS A 57 -16.52 4.10 7.81
N ILE A 58 -17.21 2.96 7.72
CA ILE A 58 -17.08 1.86 8.69
C ILE A 58 -15.73 1.16 8.50
N GLN A 59 -15.34 0.88 7.26
CA GLN A 59 -14.03 0.29 6.97
C GLN A 59 -12.89 1.20 7.45
N LEU A 60 -12.97 2.50 7.17
CA LEU A 60 -11.98 3.49 7.60
C LEU A 60 -11.84 3.51 9.12
N LYS A 61 -12.96 3.63 9.84
CA LYS A 61 -12.96 3.62 11.31
C LYS A 61 -12.38 2.32 11.87
N ALA A 62 -12.81 1.17 11.35
CA ALA A 62 -12.31 -0.13 11.79
C ALA A 62 -10.81 -0.31 11.52
N ALA A 63 -10.29 0.23 10.42
CA ALA A 63 -8.86 0.21 10.12
C ALA A 63 -8.07 1.05 11.11
N LEU A 64 -8.54 2.26 11.41
CA LEU A 64 -7.90 3.16 12.38
C LEU A 64 -7.91 2.56 13.79
N GLU A 65 -9.05 2.02 14.24
CA GLU A 65 -9.15 1.31 15.52
C GLU A 65 -8.20 0.10 15.58
N TYR A 66 -8.12 -0.68 14.48
CA TYR A 66 -7.21 -1.81 14.40
C TYR A 66 -5.74 -1.39 14.50
N LEU A 67 -5.32 -0.33 13.79
CA LEU A 67 -3.97 0.20 13.88
C LEU A 67 -3.67 0.80 15.27
N GLN A 68 -4.63 1.52 15.84
CA GLN A 68 -4.52 2.11 17.17
C GLN A 68 -4.29 1.04 18.24
N ASN A 69 -5.02 -0.07 18.18
CA ASN A 69 -4.95 -1.12 19.20
C ASN A 69 -3.76 -2.08 19.02
N ASN A 70 -3.32 -2.32 17.77
CA ASN A 70 -2.33 -3.36 17.49
C ASN A 70 -0.94 -2.81 17.13
N VAL A 71 -0.85 -1.59 16.61
CA VAL A 71 0.38 -1.03 16.01
C VAL A 71 0.85 0.20 16.77
N ILE A 72 -0.03 1.16 17.06
CA ILE A 72 0.32 2.42 17.71
C ILE A 72 0.55 2.19 19.20
N ARG A 73 1.65 2.71 19.73
CA ARG A 73 2.04 2.59 21.14
C ARG A 73 2.66 3.88 21.63
N GLU A 74 2.26 4.30 22.82
CA GLU A 74 2.95 5.37 23.54
C GLU A 74 4.21 4.80 24.20
N GLU A 75 5.34 5.46 24.00
CA GLU A 75 6.62 5.15 24.62
C GLU A 75 7.07 6.31 25.49
N VAL A 76 7.61 5.98 26.66
CA VAL A 76 8.05 6.96 27.66
C VAL A 76 9.53 6.76 27.94
N ARG A 77 10.34 7.79 27.70
CA ARG A 77 11.78 7.75 27.95
C ARG A 77 12.19 8.73 29.04
N LYS A 78 12.77 8.22 30.12
CA LYS A 78 13.44 9.05 31.13
C LYS A 78 14.78 9.53 30.58
N ILE A 79 14.97 10.85 30.58
CA ILE A 79 16.26 11.46 30.22
C ILE A 79 17.08 11.58 31.50
N LYS A 80 18.30 11.03 31.50
CA LYS A 80 19.23 11.24 32.62
C LYS A 80 19.49 12.75 32.78
N GLY A 81 19.16 13.31 33.94
CA GLY A 81 19.35 14.73 34.25
C GLY A 81 18.16 15.66 34.00
N LYS A 82 17.01 15.15 33.53
CA LYS A 82 15.74 15.91 33.52
C LYS A 82 14.70 15.17 34.36
N ALA A 83 13.91 15.92 35.15
CA ALA A 83 12.79 15.35 35.90
C ALA A 83 11.66 14.86 34.98
N GLU A 84 11.50 15.51 33.82
CA GLU A 84 10.46 15.20 32.85
C GLU A 84 10.86 14.01 31.94
N ALA A 85 9.92 13.10 31.71
CA ALA A 85 10.06 12.03 30.74
C ALA A 85 9.51 12.48 29.38
N GLU A 86 10.24 12.20 28.30
CA GLU A 86 9.73 12.42 26.95
C GLU A 86 8.72 11.32 26.60
N ARG A 87 7.49 11.74 26.28
CA ARG A 87 6.42 10.87 25.78
C ARG A 87 6.29 11.08 24.28
N PHE A 88 6.28 9.98 23.53
CA PHE A 88 6.10 10.00 22.09
C PHE A 88 5.39 8.73 21.65
N TYR A 89 4.80 8.75 20.46
CA TYR A 89 4.26 7.54 19.85
C TYR A 89 5.25 6.96 18.84
N ASN A 90 5.27 5.64 18.70
CA ASN A 90 6.02 5.01 17.61
C ASN A 90 5.54 5.49 16.22
N TYR A 91 4.24 5.78 16.09
CA TYR A 91 3.63 6.50 14.97
C TYR A 91 2.54 7.45 15.48
N PRO A 92 2.51 8.73 15.05
CA PRO A 92 1.44 9.64 15.46
C PRO A 92 0.12 9.28 14.78
N TYR A 93 -0.93 9.11 15.59
CA TYR A 93 -2.28 8.75 15.12
C TYR A 93 -2.80 9.71 14.03
N GLU A 94 -2.62 11.02 14.23
CA GLU A 94 -3.05 12.06 13.28
C GLU A 94 -2.46 11.88 11.88
N ALA A 95 -1.20 11.41 11.78
CA ALA A 95 -0.56 11.16 10.49
C ALA A 95 -1.16 9.92 9.80
N ILE A 96 -1.46 8.87 10.55
CA ILE A 96 -2.09 7.64 10.04
C ILE A 96 -3.52 7.93 9.60
N GLU A 97 -4.29 8.64 10.43
CA GLU A 97 -5.66 9.03 10.14
C GLU A 97 -5.77 9.84 8.85
N GLU A 98 -4.97 10.89 8.73
CA GLU A 98 -4.99 11.74 7.54
C GLU A 98 -4.46 10.99 6.30
N ALA A 99 -3.43 10.15 6.42
CA ALA A 99 -2.94 9.35 5.31
C ALA A 99 -3.98 8.35 4.80
N LEU A 100 -4.67 7.66 5.71
CA LEU A 100 -5.68 6.67 5.34
C LEU A 100 -6.96 7.33 4.80
N ALA A 101 -7.39 8.45 5.39
CA ALA A 101 -8.49 9.25 4.86
C ALA A 101 -8.19 9.73 3.44
N ASN A 102 -6.95 10.17 3.17
CA ASN A 102 -6.52 10.57 1.83
C ASN A 102 -6.53 9.39 0.84
N ALA A 103 -6.11 8.19 1.26
CA ALA A 103 -6.20 6.98 0.44
C ALA A 103 -7.66 6.66 0.04
N VAL A 104 -8.60 6.70 1.00
CA VAL A 104 -10.04 6.50 0.75
C VAL A 104 -10.60 7.60 -0.17
N TYR A 105 -10.21 8.85 0.05
CA TYR A 105 -10.67 9.98 -0.74
C TYR A 105 -10.22 9.84 -2.21
N HIS A 106 -8.93 9.63 -2.44
CA HIS A 106 -8.32 9.74 -3.76
C HIS A 106 -8.38 8.46 -4.61
N LYS A 107 -8.72 7.31 -3.99
CA LYS A 107 -8.87 6.03 -4.67
C LYS A 107 -9.90 6.06 -5.81
N SER A 108 -9.58 5.43 -6.94
CA SER A 108 -10.60 5.04 -7.91
C SER A 108 -11.30 3.76 -7.46
N TYR A 109 -12.60 3.84 -7.24
CA TYR A 109 -13.45 2.69 -6.92
C TYR A 109 -13.92 1.92 -8.16
N GLU A 110 -13.55 2.37 -9.35
CA GLU A 110 -13.69 1.60 -10.60
C GLU A 110 -12.59 0.54 -10.73
N MET A 111 -11.45 0.75 -10.06
CA MET A 111 -10.34 -0.19 -10.02
C MET A 111 -10.58 -1.28 -8.98
N GLN A 112 -10.12 -2.49 -9.28
CA GLN A 112 -10.29 -3.66 -8.39
C GLN A 112 -9.24 -3.71 -7.27
N ASN A 113 -8.14 -2.95 -7.38
CA ASN A 113 -7.13 -2.85 -6.34
C ASN A 113 -7.75 -2.37 -5.03
N THR A 114 -7.31 -2.90 -3.90
CA THR A 114 -7.73 -2.49 -2.56
C THR A 114 -6.90 -1.27 -2.10
N ILE A 115 -7.21 -0.73 -0.92
CA ILE A 115 -6.26 0.12 -0.19
C ILE A 115 -5.48 -0.82 0.72
N GLU A 116 -4.16 -0.89 0.55
CA GLU A 116 -3.33 -1.78 1.36
C GLU A 116 -2.51 -0.96 2.36
N ILE A 117 -2.51 -1.41 3.62
CA ILE A 117 -1.76 -0.84 4.73
C ILE A 117 -0.76 -1.90 5.18
N ASN A 118 0.49 -1.75 4.74
CA ASN A 118 1.58 -2.66 5.02
C ASN A 118 2.38 -2.13 6.23
N VAL A 119 2.23 -2.80 7.37
CA VAL A 119 2.94 -2.48 8.62
C VAL A 119 4.19 -3.35 8.69
N ARG A 120 5.34 -2.70 8.55
CA ARG A 120 6.67 -3.33 8.66
C ARG A 120 7.36 -2.87 9.95
N ARG A 121 8.47 -3.51 10.28
CA ARG A 121 9.25 -3.24 11.48
C ARG A 121 9.61 -1.77 11.68
N GLU A 122 9.93 -1.07 10.60
CA GLU A 122 10.46 0.31 10.65
C GLU A 122 9.57 1.35 9.97
N LYS A 123 8.45 0.94 9.38
CA LYS A 123 7.56 1.85 8.64
C LYS A 123 6.16 1.28 8.44
N ILE A 124 5.20 2.16 8.24
CA ILE A 124 3.88 1.86 7.70
C ILE A 124 3.83 2.39 6.26
N GLU A 125 3.38 1.55 5.34
CA GLU A 125 3.21 1.87 3.92
C GLU A 125 1.71 1.79 3.57
N ILE A 126 1.11 2.92 3.18
CA ILE A 126 -0.29 2.99 2.74
C ILE A 126 -0.28 3.23 1.23
N ILE A 127 -0.76 2.25 0.46
CA ILE A 127 -0.84 2.33 -1.00
C ILE A 127 -2.29 2.38 -1.47
N SER A 128 -2.55 3.24 -2.45
CA SER A 128 -3.85 3.36 -3.09
C SER A 128 -3.69 3.60 -4.60
N TYR A 129 -4.77 3.30 -5.34
CA TYR A 129 -4.79 3.36 -6.79
C TYR A 129 -5.97 4.20 -7.28
N PRO A 130 -5.79 5.02 -8.33
CA PRO A 130 -4.54 5.27 -9.03
C PRO A 130 -3.63 6.24 -8.26
N GLY A 131 -2.53 6.65 -8.89
CA GLY A 131 -1.68 7.72 -8.39
C GLY A 131 -2.31 9.11 -8.46
N PRO A 132 -1.51 10.14 -8.15
CA PRO A 132 -2.00 11.49 -8.01
C PRO A 132 -2.50 12.02 -9.37
N LEU A 133 -3.48 12.94 -9.32
CA LEU A 133 -3.99 13.57 -10.54
C LEU A 133 -2.91 14.50 -11.13
N PRO A 134 -2.69 14.48 -12.46
CA PRO A 134 -1.86 15.47 -13.14
C PRO A 134 -2.29 16.90 -12.76
N PRO A 135 -1.35 17.86 -12.63
CA PRO A 135 0.05 17.78 -13.03
C PRO A 135 1.00 17.21 -11.97
N ILE A 136 0.49 16.62 -10.88
CA ILE A 136 1.34 16.12 -9.79
C ILE A 136 2.10 14.88 -10.26
N ASP A 137 3.43 14.94 -10.19
CA ASP A 137 4.34 13.84 -10.44
C ASP A 137 5.16 13.49 -9.19
N ASN A 138 6.00 12.46 -9.28
CA ASN A 138 6.85 12.02 -8.18
C ASN A 138 7.83 13.09 -7.69
N GLU A 139 8.34 13.94 -8.59
CA GLU A 139 9.27 15.02 -8.24
C GLU A 139 8.58 16.14 -7.46
N MET A 140 7.32 16.44 -7.79
CA MET A 140 6.49 17.36 -7.03
C MET A 140 6.16 16.81 -5.63
N LEU A 141 5.92 15.50 -5.49
CA LEU A 141 5.65 14.87 -4.18
C LEU A 141 6.83 14.98 -3.21
N LYS A 142 8.07 14.96 -3.73
CA LYS A 142 9.29 15.17 -2.95
C LYS A 142 9.45 16.60 -2.43
N ARG A 143 8.71 17.58 -2.97
CA ARG A 143 8.81 18.99 -2.54
C ARG A 143 8.10 19.23 -1.21
N ASN A 144 8.63 20.16 -0.42
CA ASN A 144 8.06 20.54 0.89
C ASN A 144 6.69 21.23 0.80
N ARG A 145 6.36 21.85 -0.33
CA ARG A 145 5.06 22.50 -0.55
C ARG A 145 4.42 21.94 -1.81
N ILE A 146 3.29 21.27 -1.62
CA ILE A 146 2.47 20.72 -2.71
C ILE A 146 1.14 21.48 -2.68
N VAL A 147 0.85 22.24 -3.73
CA VAL A 147 -0.42 22.95 -3.86
C VAL A 147 -1.35 22.08 -4.69
N VAL A 148 -2.14 21.24 -4.03
CA VAL A 148 -3.16 20.40 -4.68
C VAL A 148 -4.50 21.12 -4.63
N ARG A 149 -5.18 21.26 -5.77
CA ARG A 149 -6.53 21.86 -5.84
C ARG A 149 -7.62 20.89 -6.26
N ASN A 150 -7.25 19.70 -6.75
CA ASN A 150 -8.19 18.78 -7.37
C ASN A 150 -8.28 17.46 -6.60
N TYR A 151 -9.51 17.11 -6.27
CA TYR A 151 -9.87 15.88 -5.61
C TYR A 151 -10.67 14.99 -6.57
N ARG A 152 -10.31 13.69 -6.67
CA ARG A 152 -10.97 12.75 -7.60
C ARG A 152 -12.45 12.55 -7.25
N ASN A 153 -12.72 12.25 -5.98
CA ASN A 153 -14.06 11.92 -5.53
C ASN A 153 -14.63 13.01 -4.61
N ARG A 154 -15.03 14.14 -5.20
CA ARG A 154 -15.57 15.27 -4.41
C ARG A 154 -16.71 14.86 -3.46
N ARG A 155 -17.63 13.99 -3.92
CA ARG A 155 -18.74 13.47 -3.09
C ARG A 155 -18.27 12.62 -1.92
N ILE A 156 -17.29 11.73 -2.14
CA ILE A 156 -16.70 10.92 -1.05
C ILE A 156 -16.06 11.86 -0.03
N GLY A 157 -15.36 12.88 -0.50
CA GLY A 157 -14.83 13.93 0.34
C GLY A 157 -15.84 14.68 1.18
N ASP A 158 -16.96 15.08 0.57
CA ASP A 158 -18.03 15.77 1.29
C ASP A 158 -18.59 14.88 2.42
N PHE A 159 -18.75 13.57 2.18
CA PHE A 159 -19.12 12.62 3.24
C PHE A 159 -18.06 12.49 4.33
N LEU A 160 -16.78 12.33 3.97
CA LEU A 160 -15.72 12.23 4.96
C LEU A 160 -15.59 13.51 5.80
N LYS A 161 -15.85 14.68 5.22
CA LYS A 161 -15.92 15.96 5.94
C LYS A 161 -17.08 16.02 6.92
N GLU A 162 -18.27 15.65 6.46
CA GLU A 162 -19.48 15.66 7.29
C GLU A 162 -19.37 14.66 8.45
N LEU A 163 -18.72 13.53 8.20
CA LEU A 163 -18.38 12.52 9.21
C LEU A 163 -17.14 12.88 10.06
N LYS A 164 -16.57 14.08 9.88
CA LYS A 164 -15.41 14.62 10.63
C LYS A 164 -14.12 13.80 10.50
N PHE A 165 -13.97 12.99 9.46
CA PHE A 165 -12.73 12.26 9.16
C PHE A 165 -11.68 13.10 8.41
N THR A 166 -12.07 14.22 7.79
CA THR A 166 -11.13 15.14 7.13
C THR A 166 -11.71 16.54 7.03
N GLU A 167 -10.88 17.58 7.02
CA GLU A 167 -11.34 18.95 6.76
C GLU A 167 -11.43 19.26 5.26
N GLY A 168 -10.76 18.45 4.41
CA GLY A 168 -10.61 18.58 2.96
C GLY A 168 -10.42 20.01 2.43
N ARG A 169 -9.48 20.75 3.06
CA ARG A 169 -8.97 22.05 2.62
C ARG A 169 -7.60 21.94 1.94
N SER A 170 -7.28 20.81 1.29
CA SER A 170 -5.95 20.52 0.74
C SER A 170 -4.81 20.56 1.77
N THR A 171 -5.14 20.32 3.03
CA THR A 171 -4.21 20.35 4.17
C THR A 171 -3.61 19.00 4.50
N GLY A 172 -3.97 17.93 3.78
CA GLY A 172 -3.64 16.56 4.18
C GLY A 172 -2.14 16.28 4.29
N ILE A 173 -1.39 16.47 3.20
CA ILE A 173 0.08 16.29 3.21
C ILE A 173 0.76 17.21 4.26
N PRO A 174 0.44 18.53 4.34
CA PRO A 174 0.96 19.38 5.41
C PRO A 174 0.65 18.88 6.82
N LYS A 175 -0.57 18.37 7.08
CA LYS A 175 -0.98 17.82 8.37
C LYS A 175 -0.17 16.59 8.74
N ILE A 176 0.00 15.64 7.81
CA ILE A 176 0.82 14.44 8.02
C ILE A 176 2.27 14.87 8.36
N ARG A 177 2.86 15.78 7.58
CA ARG A 177 4.21 16.31 7.84
C ARG A 177 4.32 16.99 9.21
N ASN A 178 3.31 17.77 9.60
CA ASN A 178 3.29 18.47 10.88
C ASN A 178 3.16 17.50 12.05
N ALA A 179 2.25 16.53 11.99
CA ALA A 179 2.06 15.50 13.01
C ALA A 179 3.35 14.67 13.22
N MET A 180 4.00 14.26 12.12
CA MET A 180 5.30 13.55 12.19
C MET A 180 6.39 14.41 12.84
N LYS A 181 6.45 15.71 12.50
CA LYS A 181 7.42 16.65 13.07
C LYS A 181 7.18 16.89 14.57
N LEU A 182 5.93 17.11 14.98
CA LEU A 182 5.56 17.33 16.39
C LEU A 182 5.86 16.11 17.25
N ASN A 183 5.67 14.91 16.70
CA ASN A 183 6.02 13.65 17.38
C ASN A 183 7.54 13.36 17.40
N GLY A 184 8.37 14.13 16.69
CA GLY A 184 9.81 13.87 16.55
C GLY A 184 10.17 12.73 15.59
N SER A 185 9.21 12.22 14.82
CA SER A 185 9.41 11.15 13.84
C SER A 185 10.14 11.64 12.58
N PRO A 186 10.82 10.76 11.83
CA PRO A 186 11.29 11.10 10.49
C PRO A 186 10.13 11.55 9.60
N LEU A 187 10.39 12.47 8.67
CA LEU A 187 9.34 12.99 7.78
C LEU A 187 8.74 11.88 6.89
N PRO A 188 7.43 11.97 6.57
CA PRO A 188 6.79 11.01 5.69
C PRO A 188 7.33 11.15 4.25
N VAL A 189 7.36 10.04 3.53
CA VAL A 189 7.73 10.00 2.10
C VAL A 189 6.48 9.70 1.29
N PHE A 190 6.30 10.44 0.19
CA PHE A 190 5.19 10.25 -0.74
C PHE A 190 5.76 9.92 -2.11
N GLU A 191 5.31 8.82 -2.71
CA GLU A 191 5.87 8.30 -3.96
C GLU A 191 4.77 7.87 -4.95
N THR A 192 5.11 7.97 -6.22
CA THR A 192 4.34 7.45 -7.36
C THR A 192 5.31 7.02 -8.46
N ASP A 193 4.86 6.22 -9.41
CA ASP A 193 5.64 5.92 -10.62
C ASP A 193 5.47 6.99 -11.71
N ALA A 194 6.22 6.84 -12.81
CA ALA A 194 6.23 7.80 -13.92
C ALA A 194 4.86 7.95 -14.61
N ASP A 195 4.02 6.91 -14.54
CA ASP A 195 2.70 6.87 -15.16
C ASP A 195 1.58 7.25 -14.18
N ASN A 196 1.91 7.61 -12.93
CA ASN A 196 0.95 7.88 -11.86
C ASN A 196 -0.07 6.76 -11.61
N ASN A 197 0.40 5.51 -11.62
CA ASN A 197 -0.42 4.33 -11.39
C ASN A 197 -0.80 4.13 -9.93
N TYR A 198 0.01 4.58 -8.97
CA TYR A 198 -0.28 4.42 -7.54
C TYR A 198 0.17 5.63 -6.73
N PHE A 199 -0.42 5.81 -5.55
CA PHE A 199 0.04 6.77 -4.56
C PHE A 199 0.44 6.01 -3.30
N LEU A 200 1.72 6.09 -2.95
CA LEU A 200 2.31 5.46 -1.77
C LEU A 200 2.63 6.52 -0.72
N THR A 201 2.11 6.33 0.49
CA THR A 201 2.51 7.08 1.68
C THR A 201 3.34 6.18 2.58
N VAL A 202 4.57 6.58 2.87
CA VAL A 202 5.46 5.89 3.82
C VAL A 202 5.57 6.74 5.09
N LEU A 203 5.19 6.16 6.22
CA LEU A 203 5.36 6.74 7.55
C LEU A 203 6.48 5.98 8.25
N PRO A 204 7.68 6.55 8.42
CA PRO A 204 8.75 5.90 9.17
C PRO A 204 8.45 5.88 10.67
N ILE A 205 8.89 4.81 11.35
CA ILE A 205 8.77 4.70 12.81
C ILE A 205 9.60 5.78 13.51
N HIS A 206 9.19 6.19 14.70
CA HIS A 206 9.97 7.07 15.54
C HIS A 206 11.38 6.48 15.81
N LYS A 207 12.43 7.30 15.67
CA LYS A 207 13.84 6.85 15.76
C LYS A 207 14.18 6.19 17.10
N LEU A 208 13.52 6.61 18.18
CA LEU A 208 13.74 6.02 19.50
C LEU A 208 13.12 4.63 19.62
N SER A 209 11.96 4.39 19.00
CA SER A 209 11.31 3.08 18.95
C SER A 209 12.11 2.08 18.10
N GLN A 210 12.77 2.56 17.04
CA GLN A 210 13.66 1.74 16.21
C GLN A 210 14.82 1.15 17.04
N LYS A 211 15.42 1.96 17.93
CA LYS A 211 16.53 1.52 18.80
C LYS A 211 16.08 0.51 19.86
N LEU A 212 14.89 0.69 20.44
CA LEU A 212 14.32 -0.27 21.39
C LEU A 212 14.11 -1.65 20.74
N SER A 213 13.70 -1.65 19.47
CA SER A 213 13.51 -2.88 18.70
C SER A 213 14.82 -3.60 18.33
N GLN A 214 15.98 -2.92 18.41
CA GLN A 214 17.31 -3.48 18.10
C GLN A 214 18.08 -3.91 19.36
N ALA A 215 17.78 -3.33 20.53
CA ALA A 215 18.49 -3.59 21.79
C ALA A 215 18.07 -4.89 22.52
N GLY A 216 17.43 -5.84 21.84
CA GLY A 216 17.05 -7.15 22.40
C GLY A 216 15.96 -7.11 23.49
N THR A 217 15.44 -5.94 23.83
CA THR A 217 14.24 -5.83 24.67
C THR A 217 13.06 -6.21 23.79
N LYS A 218 12.58 -7.46 23.87
CA LYS A 218 11.34 -7.88 23.20
C LYS A 218 10.25 -6.87 23.57
N PRO A 219 9.81 -5.98 22.66
CA PRO A 219 8.62 -5.20 22.93
C PRO A 219 7.47 -6.20 22.85
N GLY A 220 6.60 -6.22 23.85
CA GLY A 220 5.43 -7.09 23.92
C GLY A 220 4.58 -6.99 22.65
N LEU A 221 4.87 -7.85 21.68
CA LEU A 221 3.97 -8.30 20.66
C LEU A 221 3.44 -9.63 21.20
N SER A 222 2.67 -9.58 22.29
CA SER A 222 1.88 -10.71 22.74
C SER A 222 0.70 -10.83 21.79
N PHE A 223 0.93 -11.53 20.69
CA PHE A 223 -0.13 -11.96 19.80
C PHE A 223 -0.73 -13.22 20.38
N ASP A 224 -1.83 -13.07 21.13
CA ASP A 224 -2.65 -14.22 21.48
C ASP A 224 -3.13 -14.89 20.19
N GLN A 225 -2.81 -16.18 20.10
CA GLN A 225 -3.06 -17.04 18.95
C GLN A 225 -4.56 -17.31 18.82
N ALA A 226 -5.28 -16.52 18.00
CA ALA A 226 -6.58 -16.92 17.48
C ALA A 226 -6.98 -16.08 16.25
N ALA A 227 -6.46 -16.41 15.07
CA ALA A 227 -7.11 -16.06 13.81
C ALA A 227 -6.75 -17.10 12.74
N GLY A 228 -7.77 -17.81 12.26
CA GLY A 228 -7.66 -18.92 11.33
C GLY A 228 -6.93 -18.56 10.03
N GLN A 229 -6.16 -19.52 9.53
CA GLN A 229 -5.50 -19.47 8.23
C GLN A 229 -6.55 -19.29 7.13
N VAL A 230 -6.52 -18.14 6.46
CA VAL A 230 -7.26 -17.93 5.22
C VAL A 230 -6.26 -18.07 4.06
N PRO A 231 -6.54 -18.85 3.00
CA PRO A 231 -5.59 -19.01 1.90
C PRO A 231 -5.40 -17.69 1.15
N ARG A 232 -4.14 -17.21 1.09
CA ARG A 232 -3.67 -16.11 0.24
C ARG A 232 -4.14 -16.30 -1.20
N LYS A 233 -4.82 -15.30 -1.79
CA LYS A 233 -5.17 -15.31 -3.23
C LYS A 233 -4.17 -14.57 -4.12
N TYR A 234 -3.31 -13.69 -3.59
CA TYR A 234 -2.22 -13.04 -4.31
C TYR A 234 -1.07 -12.66 -3.35
N PRO A 235 0.21 -12.68 -3.76
CA PRO A 235 1.32 -12.18 -2.95
C PRO A 235 1.43 -10.65 -3.03
N ALA A 236 1.66 -10.01 -1.89
CA ALA A 236 2.01 -8.59 -1.80
C ALA A 236 3.28 -8.29 -2.59
N SER A 237 3.21 -7.34 -3.53
CA SER A 237 4.31 -6.96 -4.41
C SER A 237 4.66 -5.49 -4.20
N THR A 238 5.55 -5.20 -3.26
CA THR A 238 6.15 -3.87 -3.08
C THR A 238 7.40 -3.72 -3.97
N PRO A 239 7.58 -2.61 -4.71
CA PRO A 239 8.84 -2.32 -5.40
C PRO A 239 9.88 -1.80 -4.39
N GLN A 240 10.87 -2.61 -4.04
CA GLN A 240 12.08 -2.14 -3.36
C GLN A 240 13.02 -1.48 -4.38
N VAL A 241 13.36 -0.21 -4.16
CA VAL A 241 14.36 0.54 -4.93
C VAL A 241 15.74 0.32 -4.31
N THR A 242 16.28 -0.87 -4.52
CA THR A 242 17.71 -1.23 -4.61
C THR A 242 17.74 -2.50 -5.47
N PRO A 243 18.76 -2.77 -6.31
CA PRO A 243 18.75 -3.93 -7.20
C PRO A 243 19.08 -5.22 -6.42
N GLN A 244 18.25 -5.56 -5.43
CA GLN A 244 18.20 -6.89 -4.86
C GLN A 244 17.24 -7.73 -5.70
N VAL A 245 17.71 -8.92 -6.09
CA VAL A 245 16.88 -9.87 -6.84
C VAL A 245 15.76 -10.37 -5.93
N THR A 246 14.52 -9.94 -6.20
CA THR A 246 13.34 -10.32 -5.41
C THR A 246 13.12 -11.84 -5.42
N PRO A 247 12.46 -12.43 -4.41
CA PRO A 247 12.13 -13.85 -4.40
C PRO A 247 11.35 -14.31 -5.63
N GLN A 248 10.49 -13.44 -6.18
CA GLN A 248 9.72 -13.68 -7.40
C GLN A 248 10.65 -13.82 -8.62
N VAL A 249 11.63 -12.93 -8.75
CA VAL A 249 12.62 -13.03 -9.83
C VAL A 249 13.47 -14.29 -9.66
N ARG A 250 13.88 -14.66 -8.43
CA ARG A 250 14.60 -15.93 -8.21
C ARG A 250 13.78 -17.16 -8.63
N LYS A 251 12.48 -17.19 -8.31
CA LYS A 251 11.56 -18.26 -8.75
C LYS A 251 11.43 -18.29 -10.27
N LEU A 252 11.31 -17.13 -10.92
CA LEU A 252 11.30 -17.01 -12.38
C LEU A 252 12.55 -17.65 -13.00
N LEU A 253 13.73 -17.30 -12.50
CA LEU A 253 14.99 -17.80 -13.07
C LEU A 253 15.10 -19.33 -12.98
N ARG A 254 14.56 -19.95 -11.93
CA ARG A 254 14.58 -21.41 -11.76
C ARG A 254 13.69 -22.17 -12.74
N VAL A 255 12.63 -21.54 -13.25
CA VAL A 255 11.67 -22.20 -14.14
C VAL A 255 11.92 -21.92 -15.62
N VAL A 256 12.60 -20.82 -15.96
CA VAL A 256 12.85 -20.46 -17.36
C VAL A 256 13.92 -21.40 -17.94
N GLN A 257 13.49 -22.29 -18.83
CA GLN A 257 14.34 -23.22 -19.57
C GLN A 257 14.42 -22.78 -21.03
N GLU A 258 15.63 -22.67 -21.57
CA GLU A 258 15.87 -22.22 -22.96
C GLU A 258 15.05 -20.97 -23.34
N GLU A 259 14.06 -21.10 -24.24
CA GLU A 259 13.15 -20.03 -24.66
C GLU A 259 11.70 -20.42 -24.36
N MET A 260 11.07 -19.71 -23.42
CA MET A 260 9.68 -19.96 -23.04
C MET A 260 8.79 -18.78 -23.39
N THR A 261 7.60 -19.08 -23.88
CA THR A 261 6.51 -18.11 -24.00
C THR A 261 6.05 -17.66 -22.61
N ARG A 262 5.39 -16.50 -22.57
CA ARG A 262 4.74 -16.02 -21.34
C ARG A 262 3.78 -17.07 -20.75
N LYS A 263 3.09 -17.85 -21.59
CA LYS A 263 2.10 -18.85 -21.16
C LYS A 263 2.79 -20.03 -20.45
N GLU A 264 3.85 -20.56 -21.03
CA GLU A 264 4.63 -21.65 -20.44
C GLU A 264 5.27 -21.23 -19.12
N ILE A 265 5.81 -20.01 -19.03
CA ILE A 265 6.35 -19.47 -17.76
C ILE A 265 5.23 -19.34 -16.72
N GLN A 266 4.05 -18.91 -17.13
CA GLN A 266 2.89 -18.78 -16.24
C GLN A 266 2.49 -20.13 -15.64
N GLU A 267 2.44 -21.17 -16.49
CA GLU A 267 2.11 -22.54 -16.10
C GLU A 267 3.19 -23.14 -15.19
N ALA A 268 4.47 -22.95 -15.54
CA ALA A 268 5.60 -23.45 -14.74
C ALA A 268 5.69 -22.80 -13.33
N LEU A 269 5.24 -21.56 -13.19
CA LEU A 269 5.14 -20.88 -11.88
C LEU A 269 3.83 -21.17 -11.13
N GLY A 270 2.89 -21.91 -11.73
CA GLY A 270 1.57 -22.16 -11.15
C GLY A 270 0.71 -20.90 -10.99
N LEU A 271 0.95 -19.87 -11.81
CA LEU A 271 0.27 -18.58 -11.71
C LEU A 271 -1.03 -18.56 -12.53
N LYS A 272 -2.11 -18.04 -11.94
CA LYS A 272 -3.39 -17.87 -12.66
C LYS A 272 -3.51 -16.51 -13.35
N ASP A 273 -2.78 -15.51 -12.87
CA ASP A 273 -2.93 -14.13 -13.28
C ASP A 273 -1.79 -13.65 -14.20
N ARG A 274 -2.17 -13.22 -15.40
CA ARG A 274 -1.27 -12.69 -16.43
C ARG A 274 -0.61 -11.37 -16.02
N PHE A 275 -1.35 -10.49 -15.38
CA PHE A 275 -0.87 -9.18 -14.95
C PHE A 275 0.15 -9.34 -13.84
N TYR A 276 -0.14 -10.19 -12.85
CA TYR A 276 0.79 -10.50 -11.75
C TYR A 276 2.11 -11.11 -12.25
N LEU A 277 2.06 -12.06 -13.20
CA LEU A 277 3.28 -12.59 -13.84
C LEU A 277 4.11 -11.47 -14.49
N ARG A 278 3.46 -10.54 -15.19
CA ARG A 278 4.15 -9.45 -15.89
C ARG A 278 4.82 -8.49 -14.92
N GLU A 279 4.07 -7.98 -13.94
CA GLU A 279 4.52 -6.93 -13.04
C GLU A 279 5.51 -7.41 -11.97
N SER A 280 5.29 -8.62 -11.42
CA SER A 280 6.06 -9.09 -10.27
C SER A 280 7.23 -10.02 -10.65
N TYR A 281 7.25 -10.57 -11.86
CA TYR A 281 8.31 -11.49 -12.32
C TYR A 281 9.03 -10.96 -13.55
N ILE A 282 8.33 -10.78 -14.67
CA ILE A 282 8.95 -10.51 -15.98
C ILE A 282 9.58 -9.11 -16.03
N ILE A 283 8.85 -8.05 -15.67
CA ILE A 283 9.37 -6.67 -15.71
C ILE A 283 10.57 -6.48 -14.78
N PRO A 284 10.54 -6.92 -13.52
CA PRO A 284 11.69 -6.81 -12.64
C PRO A 284 12.90 -7.59 -13.16
N ALA A 285 12.70 -8.80 -13.71
CA ALA A 285 13.79 -9.59 -14.26
C ALA A 285 14.41 -9.00 -15.54
N LEU A 286 13.59 -8.37 -16.39
CA LEU A 286 14.07 -7.61 -17.56
C LEU A 286 14.85 -6.36 -17.14
N LYS A 287 14.34 -5.59 -16.17
CA LYS A 287 15.04 -4.39 -15.62
C LYS A 287 16.39 -4.73 -15.01
N LEU A 288 16.51 -5.91 -14.39
CA LEU A 288 17.76 -6.41 -13.82
C LEU A 288 18.66 -7.11 -14.86
N GLU A 289 18.22 -7.21 -16.11
CA GLU A 289 18.91 -7.89 -17.23
C GLU A 289 19.19 -9.37 -16.95
N LEU A 290 18.34 -10.01 -16.15
CA LEU A 290 18.48 -11.44 -15.81
C LEU A 290 17.80 -12.33 -16.85
N ILE A 291 16.81 -11.79 -17.56
CA ILE A 291 16.18 -12.38 -18.74
C ILE A 291 16.15 -11.38 -19.88
N GLU A 292 15.99 -11.87 -21.11
CA GLU A 292 15.84 -11.06 -22.32
C GLU A 292 14.68 -11.56 -23.19
N MET A 293 14.17 -10.68 -24.07
CA MET A 293 13.17 -11.00 -25.08
C MET A 293 13.83 -11.56 -26.33
N THR A 294 13.22 -12.57 -26.97
CA THR A 294 13.73 -13.10 -28.24
C THR A 294 13.45 -12.17 -29.43
N LEU A 295 12.41 -11.34 -29.33
CA LEU A 295 12.04 -10.33 -30.32
C LEU A 295 12.04 -8.93 -29.69
N PRO A 296 13.20 -8.30 -29.46
CA PRO A 296 13.29 -7.00 -28.78
C PRO A 296 12.59 -5.88 -29.55
N ASP A 297 12.68 -5.86 -30.88
CA ASP A 297 12.07 -4.81 -31.72
C ASP A 297 10.54 -4.93 -31.83
N LYS A 298 9.98 -6.08 -31.43
CA LYS A 298 8.53 -6.36 -31.49
C LYS A 298 8.04 -6.90 -30.14
N PRO A 299 8.06 -6.08 -29.07
CA PRO A 299 7.75 -6.53 -27.70
C PRO A 299 6.32 -7.06 -27.54
N LYS A 300 5.39 -6.65 -28.41
CA LYS A 300 3.99 -7.10 -28.43
C LYS A 300 3.72 -8.28 -29.39
N SER A 301 4.76 -8.88 -29.98
CA SER A 301 4.61 -10.00 -30.91
C SER A 301 3.92 -11.20 -30.24
N ARG A 302 3.01 -11.87 -30.97
CA ARG A 302 2.40 -13.13 -30.52
C ARG A 302 3.43 -14.26 -30.38
N LEU A 303 4.56 -14.14 -31.07
CA LEU A 303 5.68 -15.09 -31.05
C LEU A 303 6.75 -14.73 -30.02
N GLN A 304 6.50 -13.75 -29.13
CA GLN A 304 7.47 -13.33 -28.12
C GLN A 304 7.77 -14.47 -27.13
N LYS A 305 9.06 -14.72 -26.89
CA LYS A 305 9.57 -15.63 -25.86
C LYS A 305 10.59 -14.91 -24.97
N TYR A 306 10.89 -15.52 -23.83
CA TYR A 306 11.86 -15.04 -22.86
C TYR A 306 12.90 -16.13 -22.58
N ARG A 307 14.15 -15.70 -22.41
CA ARG A 307 15.27 -16.60 -22.08
C ARG A 307 16.22 -15.98 -21.06
N LEU A 308 16.95 -16.82 -20.35
CA LEU A 308 17.96 -16.38 -19.37
C LEU A 308 19.16 -15.72 -20.06
N THR A 309 19.60 -14.57 -19.54
CA THR A 309 20.88 -13.96 -19.95
C THR A 309 22.07 -14.66 -19.28
N LYS A 310 23.30 -14.34 -19.69
CA LYS A 310 24.52 -14.81 -18.99
C LYS A 310 24.51 -14.42 -17.50
N LYS A 311 23.97 -13.24 -17.18
CA LYS A 311 23.82 -12.73 -15.80
C LYS A 311 22.79 -13.54 -15.01
N GLY A 312 21.64 -13.85 -15.61
CA GLY A 312 20.62 -14.72 -15.00
C GLY A 312 21.13 -16.13 -14.70
N LYS A 313 21.91 -16.73 -15.62
CA LYS A 313 22.50 -18.06 -15.43
C LYS A 313 23.52 -18.10 -14.28
N ARG A 314 24.39 -17.09 -14.17
CA ARG A 314 25.38 -17.00 -13.07
C ARG A 314 24.73 -16.91 -11.70
N LEU A 315 23.58 -16.24 -11.61
CA LEU A 315 22.85 -16.08 -10.35
C LEU A 315 22.19 -17.37 -9.86
N LEU A 316 22.01 -18.39 -10.72
CA LEU A 316 21.53 -19.72 -10.33
C LEU A 316 22.64 -20.65 -9.84
N GLN A 317 23.92 -20.29 -10.06
CA GLN A 317 25.09 -21.07 -9.67
C GLN A 317 25.69 -20.63 -8.31
N GLN A 318 25.11 -19.62 -7.68
CA GLN A 318 25.45 -19.12 -6.33
C GLN A 318 24.40 -19.53 -5.31
#